data_AF-A0A095STQ6-F1
#
_entry.id   AF-A0A095STQ6-F1
#
_cell.length_a   1.000
_cell.length_b   1.000
_cell.length_c   1.000
_cell.angle_alpha   90.00
_cell.angle_beta   90.00
_cell.angle_gamma   90.00
#
_symmetry.space_group_name_H-M   'P 1'
#
loop_
_entity.id
_entity.type
_entity.pdbx_description
1 polymer ?
#
loop_
_entity_poly.entity_id
_entity_poly.type
_entity_poly.pdbx_seq_one_letter_code
_entity_poly.pdbx_strand_id
1 'polypeptide(L)'
;MIMKTIKFLNTIAIGIPIILATISYIINDPSGNYYGYALFSTILTGLIQIILAIILLFKFKDNIHYKIYFANVIIFFALWIWNPIINKIYYFTYTLIYIPPILAIYLSSMIYKIPNK
;
A
#
# COMPACT_ATOMS: atom_id res chain seq x y z
N MET A 1 2.07 -15.46 -16.72
CA MET A 1 2.76 -14.12 -16.86
C MET A 1 2.17 -13.04 -15.96
N ILE A 2 0.85 -12.80 -15.97
CA ILE A 2 0.19 -11.72 -15.19
C ILE A 2 0.44 -11.80 -13.67
N MET A 3 0.44 -13.01 -13.08
CA MET A 3 0.66 -13.16 -11.63
C MET A 3 2.08 -12.78 -11.21
N LYS A 4 3.07 -13.01 -12.08
CA LYS A 4 4.46 -12.60 -11.83
C LYS A 4 4.56 -11.08 -11.73
N THR A 5 3.88 -10.36 -12.63
CA THR A 5 3.82 -8.89 -12.62
C THR A 5 3.11 -8.35 -11.38
N ILE A 6 1.97 -8.93 -10.99
CA ILE A 6 1.23 -8.52 -9.78
C ILE A 6 2.10 -8.67 -8.53
N LYS A 7 2.79 -9.81 -8.37
CA LYS A 7 3.70 -10.05 -7.25
C LYS A 7 4.85 -9.06 -7.24
N PHE A 8 5.47 -8.84 -8.39
CA PHE A 8 6.59 -7.90 -8.53
C PHE A 8 6.19 -6.46 -8.15
N LEU A 9 5.05 -5.97 -8.66
CA LEU A 9 4.54 -4.65 -8.32
C LEU A 9 4.23 -4.53 -6.82
N ASN A 10 3.60 -5.54 -6.22
CA ASN A 10 3.31 -5.52 -4.79
C ASN A 10 4.60 -5.52 -3.94
N THR A 11 5.62 -6.28 -4.36
CA THR A 11 6.93 -6.29 -3.70
C THR A 11 7.61 -4.93 -3.77
N ILE A 12 7.55 -4.23 -4.92
CA ILE A 12 8.05 -2.86 -5.04
C ILE A 12 7.30 -1.92 -4.08
N ALA A 13 5.97 -2.05 -4.02
CA ALA A 13 5.11 -1.21 -3.20
C ALA A 13 5.37 -1.38 -1.68
N ILE A 14 5.90 -2.54 -1.26
CA ILE A 14 6.37 -2.79 0.11
C ILE A 14 7.82 -2.33 0.28
N GLY A 15 8.67 -2.72 -0.67
CA GLY A 15 10.12 -2.60 -0.56
C GLY A 15 10.59 -1.15 -0.57
N ILE A 16 10.06 -0.31 -1.45
CA ILE A 16 10.52 1.10 -1.58
C ILE A 16 10.35 1.87 -0.26
N PRO A 17 9.15 1.93 0.35
CA PRO A 17 8.98 2.64 1.63
C PRO A 17 9.92 2.12 2.73
N ILE A 18 10.05 0.80 2.85
CA ILE A 18 10.89 0.17 3.88
C ILE A 18 12.37 0.48 3.65
N ILE A 19 12.86 0.34 2.43
CA ILE A 19 14.26 0.57 2.09
C ILE A 19 14.62 2.04 2.33
N LEU A 20 13.78 2.99 1.90
CA LEU A 20 14.02 4.41 2.10
C LEU A 20 14.01 4.80 3.59
N ALA A 21 13.05 4.29 4.36
CA ALA A 21 12.99 4.52 5.80
C ALA A 21 14.23 3.94 6.51
N THR A 22 14.65 2.73 6.10
CA THR A 22 15.85 2.08 6.65
C THR A 22 17.13 2.84 6.32
N ILE A 23 17.27 3.33 5.08
CA ILE A 23 18.40 4.19 4.68
C ILE A 23 18.43 5.45 5.55
N SER A 24 17.29 6.12 5.72
CA SER A 24 17.17 7.33 6.55
C SER A 24 17.67 7.09 7.97
N TYR A 25 17.34 5.92 8.54
CA TYR A 25 17.75 5.53 9.88
C TYR A 25 19.26 5.20 9.95
N ILE A 26 19.79 4.43 9.01
CA ILE A 26 21.20 4.01 9.00
C ILE A 26 22.15 5.20 8.87
N ILE A 27 21.84 6.15 7.98
CA ILE A 27 22.71 7.30 7.72
C ILE A 27 22.47 8.47 8.69
N ASN A 28 21.51 8.33 9.62
CA ASN A 28 21.02 9.41 10.48
C ASN A 28 20.80 10.72 9.69
N ASP A 29 19.99 10.64 8.62
CA ASP A 29 19.76 11.76 7.69
C ASP A 29 19.30 13.02 8.45
N PRO A 30 20.17 14.04 8.61
CA PRO A 30 19.87 15.20 9.44
C PRO A 30 18.78 16.08 8.83
N SER A 31 18.59 16.00 7.50
CA SER A 31 17.59 16.75 6.76
C SER A 31 16.25 15.99 6.67
N GLY A 32 16.23 14.70 7.00
CA GLY A 32 15.03 13.86 6.91
C GLY A 32 14.50 13.64 5.48
N ASN A 33 15.32 13.87 4.46
CA ASN A 33 14.97 13.72 3.06
C ASN A 33 14.55 12.28 2.73
N TYR A 34 15.33 11.28 3.15
CA TYR A 34 15.04 9.87 2.89
C TYR A 34 13.77 9.41 3.61
N TYR A 35 13.54 9.89 4.83
CA TYR A 35 12.28 9.64 5.54
C TYR A 35 11.09 10.28 4.81
N GLY A 36 11.24 11.52 4.33
CA GLY A 36 10.25 12.19 3.48
C GLY A 36 9.96 11.40 2.21
N TYR A 37 10.99 10.88 1.52
CA TYR A 37 10.81 10.01 0.35
C TYR A 37 10.12 8.69 0.70
N ALA A 38 10.41 8.11 1.87
CA ALA A 38 9.72 6.92 2.36
C ALA A 38 8.21 7.19 2.51
N LEU A 39 7.84 8.30 3.18
CA LEU A 39 6.44 8.70 3.34
C LEU A 39 5.77 9.02 2.00
N PHE A 40 6.45 9.72 1.09
CA PHE A 40 5.92 9.98 -0.25
C PHE A 40 5.69 8.68 -1.02
N SER A 41 6.59 7.72 -0.88
CA SER A 41 6.44 6.43 -1.54
C SER A 41 5.25 5.61 -1.01
N THR A 42 4.77 5.83 0.22
CA THR A 42 3.54 5.15 0.69
C THR A 42 2.29 5.63 -0.05
N ILE A 43 2.27 6.88 -0.53
CA ILE A 43 1.21 7.40 -1.40
C ILE A 43 1.22 6.65 -2.73
N LEU A 44 2.40 6.47 -3.32
CA LEU A 44 2.58 5.66 -4.54
C LEU A 44 2.16 4.20 -4.31
N THR A 45 2.52 3.62 -3.16
CA THR A 45 2.04 2.30 -2.74
C THR A 45 0.52 2.23 -2.74
N GLY A 46 -0.16 3.24 -2.21
CA GLY A 46 -1.62 3.32 -2.20
C GLY A 46 -2.21 3.28 -3.61
N LEU A 47 -1.65 4.06 -4.54
CA LEU A 47 -2.08 4.08 -5.95
C LEU A 47 -1.87 2.71 -6.61
N ILE A 48 -0.73 2.06 -6.37
CA ILE A 48 -0.46 0.70 -6.84
C ILE A 48 -1.54 -0.25 -6.29
N GLN A 49 -1.95 -0.11 -5.04
CA GLN A 49 -2.98 -0.98 -4.46
C GLN A 49 -4.35 -0.81 -5.11
N ILE A 50 -4.75 0.39 -5.57
CA ILE A 50 -5.97 0.56 -6.39
C ILE A 50 -5.88 -0.31 -7.64
N ILE A 51 -4.79 -0.17 -8.39
CA ILE A 51 -4.58 -0.86 -9.67
C ILE A 51 -4.61 -2.39 -9.44
N LEU A 52 -3.86 -2.88 -8.44
CA LEU A 52 -3.80 -4.30 -8.13
C LEU A 52 -5.16 -4.85 -7.65
N ALA A 53 -5.88 -4.10 -6.81
CA ALA A 53 -7.19 -4.51 -6.32
C ALA A 53 -8.20 -4.65 -7.45
N ILE A 54 -8.23 -3.70 -8.40
CA ILE A 54 -9.09 -3.76 -9.59
C ILE A 54 -8.75 -4.98 -10.45
N ILE A 55 -7.47 -5.18 -10.76
CA ILE A 55 -7.00 -6.32 -11.57
C ILE A 55 -7.42 -7.65 -10.92
N LEU A 56 -7.24 -7.78 -9.61
CA LEU A 56 -7.57 -9.00 -8.87
C LEU A 56 -9.08 -9.22 -8.75
N LEU A 57 -9.87 -8.17 -8.60
CA LEU A 57 -11.33 -8.24 -8.58
C LEU A 57 -11.87 -8.81 -9.90
N PHE A 58 -11.34 -8.36 -11.04
CA PHE A 58 -11.75 -8.89 -12.34
C PHE A 58 -11.24 -10.30 -12.61
N LYS A 59 -10.06 -10.65 -12.09
CA LYS A 59 -9.46 -11.97 -12.30
C LYS A 59 -10.09 -13.05 -11.41
N PHE A 60 -10.47 -12.69 -10.18
CA PHE A 60 -11.00 -13.60 -9.17
C PHE A 60 -12.37 -13.14 -8.66
N LYS A 61 -13.31 -12.96 -9.60
CA LYS A 61 -14.64 -12.37 -9.35
C LYS A 61 -15.45 -13.06 -8.26
N ASP A 62 -15.27 -14.36 -8.06
CA ASP A 62 -16.03 -15.14 -7.08
C ASP A 62 -15.34 -15.25 -5.72
N ASN A 63 -14.09 -14.78 -5.61
CA ASN A 63 -13.33 -14.91 -4.38
C ASN A 63 -13.59 -13.71 -3.45
N ILE A 64 -14.21 -14.01 -2.30
CA ILE A 64 -14.58 -13.01 -1.29
C ILE A 64 -13.37 -12.25 -0.73
N HIS A 65 -12.19 -12.88 -0.64
CA HIS A 65 -11.00 -12.23 -0.09
C HIS A 65 -10.53 -11.06 -0.97
N TYR A 66 -10.61 -11.19 -2.29
CA TYR A 66 -10.25 -10.09 -3.20
C TYR A 66 -11.32 -8.99 -3.26
N LYS A 67 -12.59 -9.32 -3.01
CA LYS A 67 -13.65 -8.32 -2.82
C LYS A 67 -13.44 -7.50 -1.54
N ILE A 68 -13.15 -8.18 -0.42
CA ILE A 68 -12.83 -7.54 0.86
C ILE A 68 -11.57 -6.68 0.70
N TYR A 69 -10.55 -7.20 0.02
CA TYR A 69 -9.33 -6.44 -0.27
C TYR A 69 -9.64 -5.14 -1.02
N PHE A 70 -10.40 -5.22 -2.11
CA PHE A 70 -10.81 -4.05 -2.87
C PHE A 70 -11.63 -3.06 -2.03
N ALA A 71 -12.58 -3.55 -1.22
CA ALA A 71 -13.36 -2.71 -0.32
C ALA A 71 -12.47 -1.96 0.68
N ASN A 72 -11.47 -2.63 1.27
CA ASN A 72 -10.51 -2.00 2.19
C ASN A 72 -9.67 -0.91 1.50
N VAL A 73 -9.24 -1.14 0.25
CA VAL A 73 -8.54 -0.12 -0.53
C VAL A 73 -9.44 1.10 -0.75
N ILE A 74 -10.71 0.90 -1.17
CA ILE A 74 -11.66 2.01 -1.36
C ILE A 74 -11.95 2.75 -0.05
N ILE A 75 -12.16 2.02 1.06
CA ILE A 75 -12.36 2.61 2.39
C ILE A 75 -11.16 3.47 2.78
N PHE A 76 -9.93 3.00 2.57
CA PHE A 76 -8.73 3.79 2.85
C PHE A 76 -8.73 5.12 2.08
N PHE A 77 -9.00 5.11 0.78
CA PHE A 77 -9.04 6.35 -0.01
C PHE A 77 -10.21 7.27 0.38
N ALA A 78 -11.37 6.70 0.70
CA ALA A 78 -12.50 7.48 1.22
C ALA A 78 -12.13 8.17 2.55
N LEU A 79 -11.51 7.44 3.48
CA LEU A 79 -11.01 7.99 4.74
C LEU A 79 -9.95 9.07 4.51
N TRP A 80 -9.04 8.88 3.54
CA TRP A 80 -8.04 9.88 3.19
C TRP A 80 -8.66 11.19 2.67
N ILE A 81 -9.68 11.10 1.80
CA ILE A 81 -10.38 12.25 1.24
C ILE A 81 -11.20 12.98 2.33
N TRP A 82 -11.80 12.23 3.26
CA TRP A 82 -12.66 12.79 4.30
C TRP A 82 -11.86 13.27 5.51
N ASN A 83 -10.62 12.83 5.65
CA ASN A 83 -9.73 13.18 6.76
C ASN A 83 -9.63 14.71 7.01
N PRO A 84 -9.47 15.60 6.00
CA PRO A 84 -9.46 17.05 6.22
C PRO A 84 -10.75 17.61 6.85
N ILE A 85 -11.89 16.95 6.64
CA ILE A 85 -13.19 17.32 7.20
C ILE A 85 -13.30 16.83 8.66
N ILE A 86 -12.72 15.66 8.94
CA ILE A 86 -12.69 15.00 10.26
C ILE A 86 -11.56 15.56 11.15
N ASN A 87 -10.73 16.47 10.63
CA ASN A 87 -9.40 16.90 11.11
C ASN A 87 -9.33 17.61 12.49
N LYS A 88 -10.30 17.36 13.37
CA LYS A 88 -10.18 17.65 14.81
C LYS A 88 -9.20 16.69 15.51
N ILE A 89 -8.72 15.63 14.85
CA ILE A 89 -7.83 14.60 15.43
C ILE A 89 -6.54 14.48 14.61
N TYR A 90 -5.51 15.24 14.98
CA TYR A 90 -4.19 15.24 14.30
C TYR A 90 -3.57 13.85 14.14
N TYR A 91 -3.77 12.96 15.11
CA TYR A 91 -3.21 11.60 15.10
C TYR A 91 -3.74 10.71 13.97
N PHE A 92 -4.97 10.97 13.49
CA PHE A 92 -5.60 10.12 12.49
C PHE A 92 -4.87 10.17 11.13
N THR A 93 -4.43 11.36 10.72
CA THR A 93 -3.65 11.57 9.49
C THR A 93 -2.33 10.80 9.50
N TYR A 94 -1.61 10.80 10.62
CA TYR A 94 -0.34 10.09 10.75
C TYR A 94 -0.53 8.57 10.67
N THR A 95 -1.61 8.03 11.24
CA THR A 95 -1.91 6.60 11.15
C THR A 95 -2.26 6.19 9.71
N LEU A 96 -3.00 7.02 8.98
CA LEU A 96 -3.39 6.72 7.60
C LEU A 96 -2.20 6.54 6.66
N ILE A 97 -1.07 7.22 6.90
CA ILE A 97 0.12 7.13 6.05
C ILE A 97 0.74 5.71 6.02
N TYR A 98 0.49 4.90 7.05
CA TYR A 98 0.99 3.53 7.17
C TYR A 98 0.03 2.47 6.60
N ILE A 99 -1.22 2.84 6.30
CA ILE A 99 -2.21 1.88 5.78
C ILE A 99 -1.82 1.31 4.41
N PRO A 100 -1.31 2.09 3.44
CA PRO A 100 -0.91 1.54 2.14
C PRO A 100 0.11 0.39 2.20
N PRO A 101 1.26 0.49 2.93
CA PRO A 101 2.18 -0.64 3.05
C PRO A 101 1.57 -1.82 3.81
N ILE A 102 0.68 -1.59 4.79
CA ILE A 102 -0.05 -2.67 5.47
C ILE A 102 -0.96 -3.43 4.48
N LEU A 103 -1.71 -2.71 3.64
CA LEU A 103 -2.53 -3.32 2.59
C LEU A 103 -1.68 -4.14 1.61
N ALA A 104 -0.50 -3.63 1.23
CA ALA A 104 0.44 -4.34 0.38
C ALA A 104 0.95 -5.64 1.03
N ILE A 105 1.30 -5.61 2.32
CA ILE A 105 1.70 -6.79 3.09
C ILE A 105 0.54 -7.81 3.17
N TYR A 106 -0.67 -7.34 3.47
CA TYR A 106 -1.86 -8.18 3.49
C TYR A 106 -2.08 -8.84 2.11
N LEU A 107 -1.93 -8.09 1.02
CA LEU A 107 -2.04 -8.60 -0.33
C LEU A 107 -1.02 -9.71 -0.61
N SER A 108 0.24 -9.55 -0.17
CA SER A 108 1.28 -10.58 -0.30
C SER A 108 0.83 -11.93 0.26
N SER A 109 0.16 -11.94 1.42
CA SER A 109 -0.33 -13.18 2.04
C SER A 109 -1.34 -13.96 1.17
N MET A 110 -2.04 -13.27 0.26
CA MET A 110 -3.02 -13.86 -0.65
C MET A 110 -2.38 -14.25 -1.99
N ILE A 111 -1.65 -13.35 -2.63
CA ILE A 111 -1.17 -13.55 -4.01
C ILE A 111 -0.01 -14.54 -4.11
N TYR A 112 0.81 -14.69 -3.06
CA TYR A 112 1.97 -15.60 -3.10
C TYR A 112 1.58 -17.08 -3.08
N LYS A 113 0.36 -17.39 -2.63
CA LYS A 113 -0.22 -18.74 -2.70
C LYS A 113 -0.60 -19.15 -4.13
N ILE A 114 -0.71 -18.19 -5.06
CA ILE A 114 -1.12 -18.45 -6.45
C ILE A 114 0.12 -18.73 -7.30
N PRO A 115 0.19 -19.84 -8.07
CA PRO A 115 1.32 -20.15 -8.94
C PRO A 115 1.46 -19.14 -10.10
N ASN A 116 2.68 -18.96 -10.60
CA ASN A 116 3.04 -17.92 -11.58
C ASN A 116 2.61 -18.18 -13.03
N LYS A 117 1.68 -19.13 -13.27
CA LYS A 117 1.23 -19.53 -14.62
C LYS A 117 0.89 -18.30 -15.49
#